data_AF-A0A1G6JZK3-F1
#
_entry.id   AF-A0A1G6JZK3-F1
#
_cell.length_a   1.000
_cell.length_b   1.000
_cell.length_c   1.000
_cell.angle_alpha   90.00
_cell.angle_beta   90.00
_cell.angle_gamma   90.00
#
_symmetry.space_group_name_H-M   'P 1'
#
loop_
_entity.id
_entity.type
_entity.pdbx_description
1 polymer ?
#
loop_
_entity_poly.entity_id
_entity_poly.type
_entity_poly.pdbx_seq_one_letter_code
_entity_poly.pdbx_strand_id
1 'polypeptide(L)'
;MIEELKRHYGWQKVERVDESRLDTDQGLKRFHIWDDETLLNWHIKWRDHCSVTPYVLMNRMIRTKDEQAYVCVDDQYVTVHDDIQGVCEERGNEKAWGVLFSSMIINGLLQSEDRIAVKPRAMSCEDLKQVWPHIHPEHKDLAAGLLGEAEKRMKAADRLRDDDIPLPMIERIDSLDQATSIAGMLIWRGTNCAPEKGYRPIVEVLKSWHRKHGQQSLLALLEAIQSEVNLLEGTHKMLLAEALTVRELLPLIENQIDANESTRGQVMDQVVQSWDETRGFVQTLANWFDQKKVSI
;
A
#
# COMPACT_ATOMS: atom_id res chain seq x y z
N MET A 1 9.50 28.97 10.30
CA MET A 1 8.75 28.17 9.29
C MET A 1 7.80 28.96 8.39
N ILE A 2 6.66 29.52 8.86
CA ILE A 2 5.66 30.15 7.95
C ILE A 2 6.24 31.26 7.07
N GLU A 3 7.01 32.18 7.64
CA GLU A 3 7.64 33.26 6.87
C GLU A 3 8.69 32.75 5.86
N GLU A 4 9.38 31.66 6.19
CA GLU A 4 10.30 31.00 5.27
C GLU A 4 9.53 30.41 4.08
N LEU A 5 8.43 29.71 4.33
CA LEU A 5 7.57 29.18 3.26
C LEU A 5 6.98 30.29 2.39
N LYS A 6 6.49 31.40 2.98
CA LYS A 6 6.03 32.58 2.23
C LYS A 6 7.12 33.11 1.30
N ARG A 7 8.35 33.24 1.80
CA ARG A 7 9.49 33.74 1.02
C ARG A 7 9.79 32.84 -0.17
N HIS A 8 9.94 31.54 0.08
CA HIS A 8 10.36 30.54 -0.92
C HIS A 8 9.28 30.20 -1.95
N TYR A 9 8.00 30.16 -1.54
CA TYR A 9 6.87 29.86 -2.45
C TYR A 9 6.20 31.10 -3.02
N GLY A 10 6.50 32.30 -2.50
CA GLY A 10 5.96 33.56 -3.00
C GLY A 10 4.54 33.88 -2.60
N TRP A 11 4.04 33.28 -1.54
CA TRP A 11 2.71 33.56 -1.01
C TRP A 11 2.67 34.92 -0.34
N GLN A 12 1.65 35.72 -0.65
CA GLN A 12 1.42 36.99 0.04
C GLN A 12 0.72 36.77 1.37
N LYS A 13 -0.17 35.77 1.42
CA LYS A 13 -0.97 35.43 2.59
C LYS A 13 -0.81 33.96 2.92
N VAL A 14 -0.61 33.66 4.20
CA VAL A 14 -0.58 32.30 4.73
C VAL A 14 -1.22 32.31 6.10
N GLU A 15 -2.24 31.50 6.28
CA GLU A 15 -2.91 31.26 7.55
C GLU A 15 -2.81 29.77 7.88
N ARG A 16 -2.47 29.46 9.14
CA ARG A 16 -2.39 28.07 9.57
C ARG A 16 -3.79 27.54 9.84
N VAL A 17 -4.19 26.51 9.12
CA VAL A 17 -5.49 25.84 9.32
C VAL A 17 -5.38 24.83 10.45
N ASP A 18 -4.33 24.00 10.41
CA ASP A 18 -4.01 23.03 11.46
C ASP A 18 -2.52 22.69 11.48
N GLU A 19 -2.16 21.60 12.15
CA GLU A 19 -0.77 21.17 12.31
C GLU A 19 -0.06 20.87 10.98
N SER A 20 -0.80 20.50 9.92
CA SER A 20 -0.26 20.05 8.64
C SER A 20 -0.76 20.84 7.42
N ARG A 21 -1.68 21.79 7.62
CA ARG A 21 -2.33 22.54 6.54
C ARG A 21 -2.21 24.06 6.69
N LEU A 22 -2.06 24.70 5.54
CA LEU A 22 -1.95 26.15 5.38
C LEU A 22 -2.96 26.61 4.33
N ASP A 23 -3.74 27.63 4.65
CA ASP A 23 -4.53 28.36 3.65
C ASP A 23 -3.67 29.49 3.10
N THR A 24 -3.55 29.56 1.77
CA THR A 24 -2.70 30.56 1.10
C THR A 24 -3.49 31.30 0.03
N ASP A 25 -2.93 32.38 -0.49
CA ASP A 25 -3.47 33.08 -1.65
C ASP A 25 -3.48 32.24 -2.94
N GLN A 26 -2.93 31.03 -2.90
CA GLN A 26 -2.94 30.04 -3.99
C GLN A 26 -3.74 28.78 -3.63
N GLY A 27 -4.60 28.86 -2.61
CA GLY A 27 -5.48 27.78 -2.15
C GLY A 27 -4.86 26.92 -1.05
N LEU A 28 -5.60 25.91 -0.61
CA LEU A 28 -5.23 25.05 0.51
C LEU A 28 -3.99 24.21 0.19
N LYS A 29 -3.00 24.26 1.08
CA LYS A 29 -1.75 23.51 0.98
C LYS A 29 -1.59 22.59 2.18
N ARG A 30 -0.96 21.45 1.93
CA ARG A 30 -0.46 20.55 2.96
C ARG A 30 1.05 20.62 2.97
N PHE A 31 1.66 20.68 4.14
CA PHE A 31 3.10 20.60 4.27
C PHE A 31 3.52 19.38 5.09
N HIS A 32 4.73 18.90 4.81
CA HIS A 32 5.33 17.80 5.53
C HIS A 32 6.74 18.18 5.95
N ILE A 33 7.10 17.79 7.15
CA ILE A 33 8.43 17.95 7.72
C ILE A 33 9.12 16.59 7.66
N TRP A 34 10.34 16.58 7.14
CA TRP A 34 11.16 15.38 6.96
C TRP A 34 12.46 15.56 7.73
N ASP A 35 12.85 14.52 8.46
CA ASP A 35 14.13 14.47 9.19
C ASP A 35 15.20 13.69 8.41
N ASP A 36 14.80 12.92 7.39
CA ASP A 36 15.70 12.11 6.55
C ASP A 36 15.63 12.59 5.09
N GLU A 37 16.72 13.23 4.65
CA GLU A 37 16.85 13.74 3.27
C GLU A 37 16.88 12.61 2.23
N THR A 38 17.41 11.44 2.58
CA THR A 38 17.53 10.30 1.67
C THR A 38 16.14 9.75 1.37
N LEU A 39 15.30 9.60 2.40
CA LEU A 39 13.90 9.23 2.26
C LEU A 39 13.12 10.29 1.47
N LEU A 40 13.28 11.57 1.78
CA LEU A 40 12.65 12.67 1.05
C LEU A 40 13.01 12.63 -0.45
N ASN A 41 14.29 12.48 -0.78
CA ASN A 41 14.76 12.42 -2.16
C ASN A 41 14.22 11.21 -2.92
N TRP A 42 14.04 10.07 -2.23
CA TRP A 42 13.34 8.92 -2.81
C TRP A 42 11.89 9.27 -3.13
N HIS A 43 11.16 9.87 -2.19
CA HIS A 43 9.76 10.27 -2.37
C HIS A 43 9.57 11.27 -3.52
N ILE A 44 10.45 12.27 -3.64
CA ILE A 44 10.42 13.24 -4.74
C ILE A 44 10.54 12.51 -6.07
N LYS A 45 11.58 11.69 -6.23
CA LYS A 45 11.80 10.93 -7.47
C LYS A 45 10.64 10.00 -7.76
N TRP A 46 10.22 9.20 -6.79
CA TRP A 46 9.15 8.22 -6.97
C TRP A 46 7.83 8.88 -7.40
N ARG A 47 7.42 9.97 -6.75
CA ARG A 47 6.19 10.71 -7.11
C ARG A 47 6.28 11.38 -8.47
N ASP A 48 7.44 11.93 -8.84
CA ASP A 48 7.62 12.54 -10.15
C ASP A 48 7.44 11.51 -11.29
N HIS A 49 7.96 10.29 -11.11
CA HIS A 49 7.86 9.22 -12.12
C HIS A 49 6.52 8.47 -12.11
N CYS A 50 5.78 8.46 -10.99
CA CYS A 50 4.54 7.70 -10.90
C CYS A 50 3.32 8.39 -11.55
N SER A 51 3.39 9.68 -11.88
CA SER A 51 2.32 10.38 -12.59
C SER A 51 2.21 9.92 -14.05
N VAL A 52 1.02 9.50 -14.47
CA VAL A 52 0.72 9.06 -15.84
C VAL A 52 -0.46 9.85 -16.40
N THR A 53 -0.17 10.90 -17.16
CA THR A 53 -1.21 11.70 -17.82
C THR A 53 -1.86 10.92 -18.97
N PRO A 54 -3.18 11.07 -19.20
CA PRO A 54 -4.12 11.96 -18.51
C PRO A 54 -4.84 11.33 -17.32
N TYR A 55 -4.46 10.13 -16.86
CA TYR A 55 -5.28 9.34 -15.93
C TYR A 55 -4.94 9.54 -14.46
N VAL A 56 -3.64 9.65 -14.15
CA VAL A 56 -3.12 9.59 -12.79
C VAL A 56 -2.13 10.72 -12.56
N LEU A 57 -2.35 11.48 -11.49
CA LEU A 57 -1.40 12.46 -10.99
C LEU A 57 -1.00 12.10 -9.57
N MET A 58 0.30 12.17 -9.31
CA MET A 58 0.81 12.17 -7.95
C MET A 58 0.65 13.54 -7.30
N ASN A 59 0.44 13.57 -5.98
CA ASN A 59 0.55 14.79 -5.18
C ASN A 59 2.02 15.26 -5.11
N ARG A 60 2.52 15.77 -6.23
CA ARG A 60 3.90 16.25 -6.37
C ARG A 60 4.20 17.36 -5.38
N MET A 61 5.48 17.44 -5.00
CA MET A 61 5.98 18.56 -4.21
C MET A 61 5.93 19.82 -5.09
N ILE A 62 5.25 20.85 -4.60
CA ILE A 62 5.26 22.17 -5.23
C ILE A 62 6.70 22.67 -5.22
N ARG A 63 7.16 23.17 -6.37
CA ARG A 63 8.49 23.73 -6.51
C ARG A 63 8.51 25.15 -5.93
N THR A 64 9.58 25.48 -5.22
CA THR A 64 9.86 26.85 -4.79
C THR A 64 10.18 27.73 -6.01
N LYS A 65 10.30 29.05 -5.81
CA LYS A 65 10.76 29.98 -6.86
C LYS A 65 12.13 29.63 -7.46
N ASP A 66 12.95 28.92 -6.68
CA ASP A 66 14.29 28.46 -7.07
C ASP A 66 14.27 27.01 -7.58
N GLU A 67 13.10 26.50 -7.98
CA GLU A 67 12.85 25.16 -8.52
C GLU A 67 13.19 23.99 -7.56
N GLN A 68 13.34 24.28 -6.26
CA GLN A 68 13.59 23.25 -5.24
C GLN A 68 12.29 22.56 -4.82
N ALA A 69 12.34 21.25 -4.55
CA ALA A 69 11.20 20.45 -4.10
C ALA A 69 10.83 20.66 -2.61
N TYR A 70 11.74 21.25 -1.84
CA TYR A 70 11.61 21.45 -0.40
C TYR A 70 12.34 22.72 0.03
N VAL A 71 12.08 23.16 1.25
CA VAL A 71 12.78 24.25 1.94
C VAL A 71 13.44 23.71 3.20
N CYS A 72 14.70 24.03 3.46
CA CYS A 72 15.35 23.70 4.73
C CYS A 72 15.03 24.78 5.78
N VAL A 73 14.46 24.37 6.91
CA VAL A 73 14.10 25.24 8.04
C VAL A 73 14.55 24.56 9.31
N ASP A 74 15.43 25.20 10.08
CA ASP A 74 15.90 24.71 11.38
C ASP A 74 16.40 23.25 11.33
N ASP A 75 17.24 22.92 10.35
CA ASP A 75 17.79 21.58 10.06
C ASP A 75 16.75 20.51 9.68
N GLN A 76 15.52 20.92 9.35
CA GLN A 76 14.48 20.04 8.83
C GLN A 76 14.12 20.39 7.39
N TYR A 77 13.70 19.39 6.63
CA TYR A 77 13.29 19.59 5.25
C TYR A 77 11.76 19.70 5.19
N VAL A 78 11.24 20.76 4.59
CA VAL A 78 9.80 21.03 4.50
C VAL A 78 9.35 20.96 3.05
N THR A 79 8.45 20.03 2.73
CA THR A 79 7.78 19.98 1.42
C THR A 79 6.38 20.56 1.51
N VAL A 80 5.87 21.06 0.39
CA VAL A 80 4.50 21.57 0.26
C VAL A 80 3.81 20.87 -0.91
N HIS A 81 2.54 20.54 -0.73
CA HIS A 81 1.67 19.86 -1.69
C HIS A 81 0.34 20.59 -1.81
N ASP A 82 -0.33 20.45 -2.95
CA ASP A 82 -1.74 20.83 -3.07
C ASP A 82 -2.60 19.90 -2.20
N ASP A 83 -3.46 20.48 -1.36
CA ASP A 83 -4.44 19.72 -0.57
C ASP A 83 -5.77 19.66 -1.33
N ILE A 84 -5.83 18.76 -2.31
CA ILE A 84 -7.00 18.61 -3.17
C ILE A 84 -8.04 17.78 -2.44
N GLN A 85 -9.20 18.39 -2.18
CA GLN A 85 -10.34 17.73 -1.59
C GLN A 85 -11.21 17.11 -2.69
N GLY A 86 -11.71 15.90 -2.43
CA GLY A 86 -12.59 15.18 -3.35
C GLY A 86 -12.67 13.71 -2.98
N VAL A 87 -13.60 13.01 -3.61
CA VAL A 87 -13.71 11.55 -3.52
C VAL A 87 -13.31 10.98 -4.87
N CYS A 88 -12.48 9.93 -4.88
CA CYS A 88 -12.23 9.15 -6.08
C CYS A 88 -13.18 7.95 -6.09
N GLU A 89 -13.97 7.81 -7.14
CA GLU A 89 -14.76 6.60 -7.32
C GLU A 89 -13.84 5.45 -7.68
N GLU A 90 -13.90 4.36 -6.91
CA GLU A 90 -13.09 3.17 -7.15
C GLU A 90 -13.71 2.29 -8.25
N ARG A 91 -14.96 1.86 -8.04
CA ARG A 91 -15.70 1.00 -8.97
C ARG A 91 -16.07 1.76 -10.24
N GLY A 92 -15.82 1.15 -11.39
CA GLY A 92 -16.02 1.79 -12.70
C GLY A 92 -14.80 2.58 -13.19
N ASN A 93 -13.80 2.80 -12.33
CA ASN A 93 -12.52 3.44 -12.68
C ASN A 93 -11.34 2.48 -12.59
N GLU A 94 -11.58 1.16 -12.69
CA GLU A 94 -10.55 0.13 -12.59
C GLU A 94 -9.36 0.38 -13.52
N LYS A 95 -9.59 1.01 -14.69
CA LYS A 95 -8.53 1.40 -15.61
C LYS A 95 -7.56 2.43 -15.01
N ALA A 96 -8.07 3.51 -14.41
CA ALA A 96 -7.22 4.56 -13.83
C ALA A 96 -6.42 4.03 -12.63
N TRP A 97 -7.07 3.20 -11.80
CA TRP A 97 -6.43 2.51 -10.69
C TRP A 97 -5.39 1.49 -11.15
N GLY A 98 -5.67 0.74 -12.23
CA GLY A 98 -4.71 -0.17 -12.83
C GLY A 98 -3.47 0.56 -13.33
N VAL A 99 -3.64 1.69 -14.01
CA VAL A 99 -2.53 2.56 -14.43
C VAL A 99 -1.71 3.04 -13.23
N LEU A 100 -2.35 3.47 -12.15
CA LEU A 100 -1.66 3.88 -10.91
C LEU A 100 -0.79 2.74 -10.37
N PHE A 101 -1.39 1.57 -10.12
CA PHE A 101 -0.66 0.45 -9.50
C PHE A 101 0.44 -0.11 -10.40
N SER A 102 0.21 -0.15 -11.72
CA SER A 102 1.24 -0.48 -12.70
C SER A 102 2.41 0.50 -12.66
N SER A 103 2.12 1.80 -12.62
CA SER A 103 3.14 2.85 -12.50
C SER A 103 3.96 2.70 -11.22
N MET A 104 3.31 2.40 -10.09
CA MET A 104 4.00 2.12 -8.82
C MET A 104 4.94 0.91 -8.91
N ILE A 105 4.50 -0.18 -9.56
CA ILE A 105 5.31 -1.39 -9.73
C ILE A 105 6.51 -1.12 -10.63
N ILE A 106 6.30 -0.52 -11.81
CA ILE A 106 7.38 -0.22 -12.78
C ILE A 106 8.43 0.66 -12.13
N ASN A 107 8.01 1.78 -11.55
CA ASN A 107 8.93 2.72 -10.94
C ASN A 107 9.60 2.16 -9.68
N GLY A 108 8.90 1.30 -8.93
CA GLY A 108 9.46 0.59 -7.80
C GLY A 108 10.56 -0.39 -8.21
N LEU A 109 10.44 -1.06 -9.37
CA LEU A 109 11.49 -1.94 -9.90
C LEU A 109 12.73 -1.17 -10.35
N LEU A 110 12.55 0.04 -10.91
CA LEU A 110 13.64 0.92 -11.34
C LEU A 110 14.44 1.51 -10.16
N GLN A 111 13.84 1.64 -8.98
CA GLN A 111 14.42 2.32 -7.81
C GLN A 111 14.84 1.34 -6.68
N SER A 112 15.24 0.12 -7.01
CA SER A 112 15.46 -0.99 -6.07
C SER A 112 16.67 -0.89 -5.11
N GLU A 113 17.13 0.33 -4.78
CA GLU A 113 18.19 0.53 -3.80
C GLU A 113 17.72 0.19 -2.37
N ASP A 114 18.30 -0.85 -1.77
CA ASP A 114 17.85 -1.47 -0.52
C ASP A 114 17.90 -0.57 0.74
N ARG A 115 18.61 0.57 0.69
CA ARG A 115 19.00 1.29 1.91
C ARG A 115 17.85 2.00 2.64
N ILE A 116 16.74 2.26 1.95
CA ILE A 116 15.60 3.04 2.47
C ILE A 116 14.39 2.12 2.76
N ALA A 117 14.47 0.85 2.37
CA ALA A 117 13.35 -0.06 2.45
C ALA A 117 13.12 -0.58 3.86
N VAL A 118 11.87 -0.53 4.33
CA VAL A 118 11.46 -1.36 5.46
C VAL A 118 11.08 -2.73 4.93
N LYS A 119 11.60 -3.78 5.56
CA LYS A 119 11.10 -5.15 5.37
C LYS A 119 9.99 -5.36 6.40
N PRO A 120 8.72 -5.54 5.97
CA PRO A 120 7.66 -5.89 6.89
C PRO A 120 8.04 -7.17 7.63
N ARG A 121 7.77 -7.24 8.94
CA ARG A 121 7.92 -8.50 9.68
C ARG A 121 7.03 -9.54 9.00
N ALA A 122 7.64 -10.60 8.49
CA ALA A 122 6.90 -11.78 8.08
C ALA A 122 6.59 -12.58 9.35
N MET A 123 5.35 -13.05 9.48
CA MET A 123 5.03 -14.03 10.51
C MET A 123 5.70 -15.35 10.16
N SER A 124 6.40 -15.93 11.13
CA SER A 124 6.97 -17.27 11.01
C SER A 124 5.97 -18.33 11.48
N CYS A 125 6.15 -19.58 11.04
CA CYS A 125 5.41 -20.71 11.61
C CYS A 125 5.69 -20.89 13.12
N GLU A 126 6.81 -20.35 13.62
CA GLU A 126 7.14 -20.37 15.04
C GLU A 126 6.24 -19.41 15.83
N ASP A 127 6.00 -18.21 15.30
CA ASP A 127 5.07 -17.23 15.88
C ASP A 127 3.65 -17.82 16.03
N LEU A 128 3.22 -18.63 15.05
CA LEU A 128 1.93 -19.32 15.07
C LEU A 128 1.81 -20.35 16.20
N LYS A 129 2.88 -21.08 16.51
CA LYS A 129 2.89 -22.06 17.61
C LYS A 129 2.81 -21.39 18.97
N GLN A 130 3.33 -20.16 19.11
CA GLN A 130 3.27 -19.40 20.36
C GLN A 130 1.84 -19.01 20.74
N VAL A 131 0.93 -18.89 19.77
CA VAL A 131 -0.48 -18.56 20.03
C VAL A 131 -1.25 -19.71 20.67
N TRP A 132 -0.88 -20.95 20.33
CA TRP A 132 -1.66 -22.14 20.64
C TRP A 132 -2.08 -22.29 22.13
N PRO A 133 -1.21 -22.05 23.12
CA PRO A 133 -1.58 -22.18 24.54
C PRO A 133 -2.65 -21.18 25.00
N HIS A 134 -2.78 -20.04 24.31
CA HIS A 134 -3.64 -18.92 24.70
C HIS A 134 -5.04 -18.97 24.06
N ILE A 135 -5.27 -19.91 23.14
CA ILE A 135 -6.55 -20.09 22.47
C ILE A 135 -7.56 -20.71 23.42
N HIS A 136 -8.74 -20.08 23.52
CA HIS A 136 -9.83 -20.57 24.35
C HIS A 136 -10.24 -21.99 23.94
N PRO A 137 -10.53 -22.91 24.89
CA PRO A 137 -10.81 -24.32 24.58
C PRO A 137 -11.87 -24.54 23.49
N GLU A 138 -12.92 -23.71 23.45
CA GLU A 138 -14.00 -23.84 22.47
C GLU A 138 -13.58 -23.51 21.03
N HIS A 139 -12.48 -22.76 20.85
CA HIS A 139 -11.95 -22.37 19.55
C HIS A 139 -10.75 -23.21 19.11
N LYS A 140 -10.29 -24.19 19.92
CA LYS A 140 -9.08 -24.95 19.63
C LYS A 140 -9.16 -25.76 18.34
N ASP A 141 -10.29 -26.41 18.08
CA ASP A 141 -10.45 -27.23 16.86
C ASP A 141 -10.43 -26.36 15.60
N LEU A 142 -11.13 -25.21 15.64
CA LEU A 142 -11.12 -24.23 14.57
C LEU A 142 -9.71 -23.68 14.34
N ALA A 143 -9.03 -23.25 15.41
CA ALA A 143 -7.68 -22.75 15.33
C ALA A 143 -6.68 -23.79 14.81
N ALA A 144 -6.82 -25.07 15.19
CA ALA A 144 -5.99 -26.15 14.65
C ALA A 144 -6.16 -26.27 13.13
N GLY A 145 -7.40 -26.17 12.64
CA GLY A 145 -7.69 -26.15 11.22
C GLY A 145 -7.00 -24.99 10.50
N LEU A 146 -7.15 -23.78 11.03
CA LEU A 146 -6.52 -22.57 10.48
C LEU A 146 -5.00 -22.67 10.48
N LEU A 147 -4.39 -23.15 11.56
CA LEU A 147 -2.94 -23.35 11.67
C LEU A 147 -2.42 -24.39 10.67
N GLY A 148 -3.13 -25.51 10.51
CA GLY A 148 -2.76 -26.54 9.54
C GLY A 148 -2.85 -26.06 8.09
N GLU A 149 -3.81 -25.19 7.76
CA GLU A 149 -3.89 -24.52 6.46
C GLU A 149 -2.82 -23.42 6.32
N ALA A 150 -2.55 -22.65 7.38
CA ALA A 150 -1.52 -21.61 7.41
C ALA A 150 -0.15 -22.17 7.01
N GLU A 151 0.26 -23.30 7.60
CA GLU A 151 1.52 -23.94 7.27
C GLU A 151 1.60 -24.36 5.79
N LYS A 152 0.50 -24.86 5.22
CA LYS A 152 0.43 -25.24 3.80
C LYS A 152 0.56 -24.02 2.91
N ARG A 153 -0.14 -22.93 3.23
CA ARG A 153 -0.07 -21.65 2.51
C ARG A 153 1.34 -21.06 2.56
N MET A 154 1.96 -21.01 3.74
CA MET A 154 3.32 -20.50 3.90
C MET A 154 4.34 -21.33 3.12
N LYS A 155 4.27 -22.68 3.19
CA LYS A 155 5.11 -23.56 2.36
C LYS A 155 4.91 -23.36 0.86
N ALA A 156 3.68 -23.09 0.43
CA ALA A 156 3.38 -22.80 -0.97
C ALA A 156 3.94 -21.43 -1.39
N ALA A 157 3.83 -20.40 -0.53
CA ALA A 157 4.43 -19.10 -0.74
C ALA A 157 5.96 -19.21 -0.90
N ASP A 158 6.63 -19.95 0.00
CA ASP A 158 8.08 -20.16 -0.06
C ASP A 158 8.54 -20.87 -1.34
N ARG A 159 7.74 -21.79 -1.89
CA ARG A 159 8.03 -22.45 -3.18
C ARG A 159 7.86 -21.54 -4.39
N LEU A 160 7.01 -20.52 -4.27
CA LEU A 160 6.75 -19.56 -5.34
C LEU A 160 7.75 -18.40 -5.33
N ARG A 161 8.33 -18.09 -4.16
CA ARG A 161 9.40 -17.10 -4.02
C ARG A 161 10.61 -17.54 -4.83
N ASP A 162 11.15 -16.60 -5.57
CA ASP A 162 12.33 -16.77 -6.39
C ASP A 162 13.19 -15.52 -6.17
N ASP A 163 14.36 -15.72 -5.57
CA ASP A 163 15.27 -14.63 -5.18
C ASP A 163 15.87 -13.94 -6.41
N ASP A 164 15.80 -14.56 -7.59
CA ASP A 164 16.25 -13.97 -8.86
C ASP A 164 15.22 -12.97 -9.43
N ILE A 165 13.98 -12.97 -8.93
CA ILE A 165 12.95 -12.04 -9.37
C ILE A 165 13.11 -10.70 -8.61
N PRO A 166 13.31 -9.58 -9.32
CA PRO A 166 13.44 -8.28 -8.67
C PRO A 166 12.14 -7.90 -7.95
N LEU A 167 12.31 -7.34 -6.75
CA LEU A 167 11.20 -6.85 -5.93
C LEU A 167 11.09 -5.33 -6.05
N PRO A 168 9.88 -4.79 -6.29
CA PRO A 168 9.68 -3.34 -6.39
C PRO A 168 9.79 -2.68 -5.01
N MET A 169 10.24 -1.43 -5.02
CA MET A 169 10.12 -0.50 -3.90
C MET A 169 8.82 0.28 -4.02
N ILE A 170 7.84 -0.03 -3.17
CA ILE A 170 6.49 0.55 -3.26
C ILE A 170 6.24 1.43 -2.04
N GLU A 171 5.78 2.67 -2.29
CA GLU A 171 5.31 3.53 -1.22
C GLU A 171 4.16 2.82 -0.47
N ARG A 172 4.13 2.95 0.86
CA ARG A 172 3.07 2.33 1.65
C ARG A 172 1.69 2.84 1.20
N ILE A 173 0.76 1.90 1.05
CA ILE A 173 -0.64 2.19 0.76
C ILE A 173 -1.44 1.89 2.03
N ASP A 174 -1.86 2.95 2.71
CA ASP A 174 -2.64 2.88 3.95
C ASP A 174 -4.12 2.60 3.65
N SER A 175 -4.65 3.22 2.59
CA SER A 175 -6.04 3.03 2.15
C SER A 175 -6.29 3.57 0.75
N LEU A 176 -7.38 3.14 0.12
CA LEU A 176 -7.84 3.72 -1.16
C LEU A 176 -8.33 5.18 -0.98
N ASP A 177 -8.63 5.62 0.24
CA ASP A 177 -9.00 7.01 0.56
C ASP A 177 -7.82 8.01 0.40
N GLN A 178 -6.62 7.51 0.10
CA GLN A 178 -5.51 8.35 -0.38
C GLN A 178 -5.78 8.93 -1.77
N ALA A 179 -6.68 8.34 -2.56
CA ALA A 179 -7.05 8.85 -3.86
C ALA A 179 -8.16 9.90 -3.77
N THR A 180 -7.94 11.02 -4.44
CA THR A 180 -9.00 12.00 -4.75
C THR A 180 -9.17 12.09 -6.27
N SER A 181 -10.16 12.84 -6.73
CA SER A 181 -10.35 13.06 -8.16
C SER A 181 -10.58 14.53 -8.48
N ILE A 182 -10.04 14.97 -9.61
CA ILE A 182 -10.32 16.30 -10.17
C ILE A 182 -10.44 16.19 -11.68
N ALA A 183 -11.55 16.70 -12.23
CA ALA A 183 -11.82 16.67 -13.67
C ALA A 183 -11.62 15.27 -14.32
N GLY A 184 -12.00 14.20 -13.60
CA GLY A 184 -11.85 12.81 -14.06
C GLY A 184 -10.45 12.21 -13.94
N MET A 185 -9.46 12.98 -13.46
CA MET A 185 -8.13 12.47 -13.16
C MET A 185 -8.06 11.97 -11.72
N LEU A 186 -7.45 10.80 -11.52
CA LEU A 186 -7.12 10.28 -10.20
C LEU A 186 -5.91 11.02 -9.66
N ILE A 187 -6.00 11.50 -8.41
CA ILE A 187 -4.89 12.11 -7.70
C ILE A 187 -4.53 11.23 -6.50
N TRP A 188 -3.34 10.65 -6.52
CA TRP A 188 -2.85 9.83 -5.40
C TRP A 188 -2.10 10.70 -4.39
N ARG A 189 -2.53 10.65 -3.13
CA ARG A 189 -1.82 11.26 -2.00
C ARG A 189 -0.85 10.25 -1.41
N GLY A 190 0.44 10.44 -1.67
CA GLY A 190 1.48 9.63 -1.05
C GLY A 190 1.60 9.81 0.47
N THR A 191 2.34 8.92 1.11
CA THR A 191 2.64 8.93 2.55
C THR A 191 4.03 9.52 2.80
N ASN A 192 4.41 9.71 4.06
CA ASN A 192 5.79 10.09 4.41
C ASN A 192 6.56 8.92 5.02
N CYS A 193 6.03 7.70 4.86
CA CYS A 193 6.64 6.51 5.42
C CYS A 193 7.73 5.99 4.49
N ALA A 194 8.65 5.23 5.07
CA ALA A 194 9.62 4.50 4.29
C ALA A 194 8.91 3.52 3.35
N PRO A 195 9.41 3.37 2.10
CA PRO A 195 8.87 2.40 1.16
C PRO A 195 9.08 0.97 1.65
N GLU A 196 8.30 0.07 1.05
CA GLU A 196 8.38 -1.35 1.32
C GLU A 196 8.93 -2.08 0.11
N LYS A 197 9.88 -2.98 0.34
CA LYS A 197 10.40 -3.85 -0.70
C LYS A 197 9.47 -5.06 -0.86
N GLY A 198 8.90 -5.21 -2.05
CA GLY A 198 8.04 -6.33 -2.44
C GLY A 198 6.61 -5.91 -2.76
N TYR A 199 5.76 -6.92 -2.93
CA TYR A 199 4.40 -6.73 -3.44
C TYR A 199 3.34 -6.57 -2.35
N ARG A 200 3.73 -6.49 -1.07
CA ARG A 200 2.79 -6.41 0.05
C ARG A 200 1.80 -5.25 -0.09
N PRO A 201 2.22 -3.98 -0.34
CA PRO A 201 1.27 -2.88 -0.45
C PRO A 201 0.23 -3.09 -1.56
N ILE A 202 0.65 -3.69 -2.69
CA ILE A 202 -0.23 -4.01 -3.82
C ILE A 202 -1.21 -5.12 -3.44
N VAL A 203 -0.74 -6.20 -2.84
CA VAL A 203 -1.61 -7.32 -2.43
C VAL A 203 -2.67 -6.87 -1.42
N GLU A 204 -2.29 -6.05 -0.44
CA GLU A 204 -3.24 -5.52 0.55
C GLU A 204 -4.32 -4.65 -0.09
N VAL A 205 -3.94 -3.80 -1.05
CA VAL A 205 -4.89 -3.02 -1.86
C VAL A 205 -5.82 -3.92 -2.66
N LEU A 206 -5.29 -4.93 -3.35
CA LEU A 206 -6.08 -5.84 -4.18
C LEU A 206 -7.04 -6.69 -3.33
N LYS A 207 -6.60 -7.13 -2.14
CA LYS A 207 -7.45 -7.77 -1.14
C LYS A 207 -8.58 -6.85 -0.69
N SER A 208 -8.26 -5.59 -0.34
CA SER A 208 -9.25 -4.60 0.07
C SER A 208 -10.26 -4.30 -1.05
N TRP A 209 -9.77 -4.18 -2.28
CA TRP A 209 -10.59 -4.00 -3.48
C TRP A 209 -11.55 -5.17 -3.70
N HIS A 210 -11.05 -6.41 -3.60
CA HIS A 210 -11.85 -7.63 -3.72
C HIS A 210 -12.98 -7.67 -2.71
N ARG A 211 -12.67 -7.37 -1.44
CA ARG A 211 -13.66 -7.32 -0.36
C ARG A 211 -14.74 -6.26 -0.60
N LYS A 212 -14.35 -5.08 -1.08
CA LYS A 212 -15.26 -3.94 -1.25
C LYS A 212 -16.12 -4.04 -2.51
N HIS A 213 -15.56 -4.52 -3.62
CA HIS A 213 -16.20 -4.47 -4.95
C HIS A 213 -16.49 -5.83 -5.56
N GLY A 214 -15.99 -6.91 -4.95
CA GLY A 214 -16.17 -8.28 -5.41
C GLY A 214 -15.23 -8.69 -6.54
N GLN A 215 -15.38 -9.96 -6.92
CA GLN A 215 -14.50 -10.65 -7.88
C GLN A 215 -14.45 -9.97 -9.26
N GLN A 216 -15.60 -9.58 -9.83
CA GLN A 216 -15.64 -9.04 -11.20
C GLN A 216 -14.85 -7.73 -11.33
N SER A 217 -14.98 -6.83 -10.36
CA SER A 217 -14.25 -5.56 -10.34
C SER A 217 -12.75 -5.80 -10.11
N LEU A 218 -12.37 -6.74 -9.23
CA LEU A 218 -10.96 -7.14 -9.09
C LEU A 218 -10.38 -7.64 -10.41
N LEU A 219 -11.10 -8.50 -11.15
CA LEU A 219 -10.61 -9.01 -12.43
C LEU A 219 -10.41 -7.88 -13.44
N ALA A 220 -11.34 -6.93 -13.54
CA ALA A 220 -11.19 -5.76 -14.40
C ALA A 220 -9.98 -4.89 -14.01
N LEU A 221 -9.70 -4.74 -12.71
CA LEU A 221 -8.51 -4.07 -12.22
C LEU A 221 -7.22 -4.84 -12.60
N LEU A 222 -7.19 -6.16 -12.43
CA LEU A 222 -6.04 -6.99 -12.81
C LEU A 222 -5.75 -6.92 -14.31
N GLU A 223 -6.78 -6.89 -15.16
CA GLU A 223 -6.62 -6.66 -16.61
C GLU A 223 -5.98 -5.30 -16.91
N ALA A 224 -6.43 -4.24 -16.22
CA ALA A 224 -5.87 -2.92 -16.39
C ALA A 224 -4.41 -2.82 -15.89
N ILE A 225 -4.05 -3.57 -14.84
CA ILE A 225 -2.65 -3.65 -14.41
C ILE A 225 -1.82 -4.39 -15.48
N GLN A 226 -2.30 -5.55 -15.92
CA GLN A 226 -1.63 -6.41 -16.91
C GLN A 226 -1.40 -5.71 -18.27
N SER A 227 -2.27 -4.80 -18.67
CA SER A 227 -2.10 -4.06 -19.93
C SER A 227 -0.90 -3.10 -19.91
N GLU A 228 -0.45 -2.70 -18.73
CA GLU A 228 0.66 -1.75 -18.54
C GLU A 228 1.93 -2.45 -18.02
N VAL A 229 1.79 -3.50 -17.20
CA VAL A 229 2.89 -4.29 -16.64
C VAL A 229 2.71 -5.75 -17.01
N ASN A 230 3.75 -6.38 -17.55
CA ASN A 230 3.73 -7.81 -17.76
C ASN A 230 3.80 -8.57 -16.42
N LEU A 231 2.65 -8.89 -15.82
CA LEU A 231 2.63 -9.65 -14.57
C LEU A 231 3.09 -11.10 -14.75
N LEU A 232 3.24 -11.60 -15.97
CA LEU A 232 3.52 -13.02 -16.22
C LEU A 232 5.00 -13.39 -16.20
N GLU A 233 5.92 -12.42 -16.31
CA GLU A 233 7.38 -12.61 -16.21
C GLU A 233 7.84 -12.76 -14.74
N GLY A 234 7.35 -13.80 -14.07
CA GLY A 234 7.72 -14.10 -12.68
C GLY A 234 7.00 -13.25 -11.62
N THR A 235 6.63 -12.01 -11.93
CA THR A 235 5.84 -11.12 -11.04
C THR A 235 4.59 -11.80 -10.46
N HIS A 236 3.89 -12.61 -11.24
CA HIS A 236 2.71 -13.37 -10.80
C HIS A 236 3.04 -14.34 -9.66
N LYS A 237 4.21 -15.00 -9.70
CA LYS A 237 4.64 -15.90 -8.63
C LYS A 237 4.86 -15.12 -7.35
N MET A 238 5.51 -13.96 -7.43
CA MET A 238 5.78 -13.11 -6.27
C MET A 238 4.51 -12.50 -5.69
N LEU A 239 3.58 -12.03 -6.53
CA LEU A 239 2.25 -11.58 -6.10
C LEU A 239 1.46 -12.69 -5.41
N LEU A 240 1.44 -13.90 -5.99
CA LEU A 240 0.73 -15.04 -5.40
C LEU A 240 1.39 -15.52 -4.11
N ALA A 241 2.73 -15.52 -4.04
CA ALA A 241 3.48 -15.82 -2.82
C ALA A 241 3.14 -14.84 -1.69
N GLU A 242 3.08 -13.54 -2.00
CA GLU A 242 2.68 -12.53 -1.02
C GLU A 242 1.21 -12.69 -0.62
N ALA A 243 0.30 -12.98 -1.56
CA ALA A 243 -1.11 -13.25 -1.27
C ALA A 243 -1.32 -14.48 -0.36
N LEU A 244 -0.48 -15.50 -0.52
CA LEU A 244 -0.50 -16.71 0.31
C LEU A 244 0.10 -16.48 1.70
N THR A 245 0.95 -15.45 1.87
CA THR A 245 1.58 -15.15 3.17
C THR A 245 0.52 -14.87 4.22
N VAL A 246 0.61 -15.59 5.33
CA VAL A 246 -0.41 -15.59 6.38
C VAL A 246 -0.16 -14.42 7.32
N ARG A 247 -1.11 -13.50 7.38
CA ARG A 247 -1.09 -12.30 8.25
C ARG A 247 -2.36 -12.17 9.08
N GLU A 248 -3.40 -12.88 8.68
CA GLU A 248 -4.74 -12.85 9.28
C GLU A 248 -4.73 -13.39 10.72
N LEU A 249 -3.69 -14.13 11.11
CA LEU A 249 -3.50 -14.65 12.46
C LEU A 249 -2.74 -13.68 13.39
N LEU A 250 -2.22 -12.55 12.88
CA LEU A 250 -1.48 -11.56 13.69
C LEU A 250 -2.30 -11.04 14.88
N PRO A 251 -3.60 -10.74 14.75
CA PRO A 251 -4.40 -10.27 15.87
C PRO A 251 -4.43 -11.27 17.04
N LEU A 252 -4.32 -12.57 16.79
CA LEU A 252 -4.25 -13.59 17.86
C LEU A 252 -2.92 -13.56 18.61
N ILE A 253 -1.85 -13.03 18.01
CA ILE A 253 -0.54 -12.84 18.65
C ILE A 253 -0.54 -11.54 19.44
N GLU A 254 -1.04 -10.46 18.84
CA GLU A 254 -0.97 -9.11 19.40
C GLU A 254 -1.91 -8.91 20.60
N ASN A 255 -3.06 -9.62 20.63
CA ASN A 255 -4.08 -9.45 21.68
C ASN A 255 -3.98 -10.48 22.83
N GLN A 256 -2.83 -11.14 23.02
CA GLN A 256 -2.68 -12.21 24.02
C GLN A 256 -2.68 -11.73 25.47
N ILE A 257 -2.28 -10.48 25.72
CA ILE A 257 -1.78 -10.09 27.04
C ILE A 257 -2.89 -9.57 27.97
N ASP A 258 -3.97 -8.94 27.49
CA ASP A 258 -4.97 -8.30 28.39
C ASP A 258 -6.46 -8.45 27.96
N ALA A 259 -6.76 -9.31 26.98
CA ALA A 259 -8.13 -9.46 26.49
C ALA A 259 -9.00 -10.34 27.40
N ASN A 260 -10.17 -9.83 27.80
CA ASN A 260 -11.23 -10.64 28.43
C ASN A 260 -11.82 -11.66 27.43
N GLU A 261 -12.62 -12.61 27.91
CA GLU A 261 -13.18 -13.70 27.09
C GLU A 261 -14.02 -13.18 25.91
N SER A 262 -14.83 -12.14 26.12
CA SER A 262 -15.62 -11.51 25.05
C SER A 262 -14.74 -10.89 23.96
N THR A 263 -13.64 -10.24 24.34
CA THR A 263 -12.68 -9.68 23.38
C THR A 263 -11.99 -10.78 22.58
N ARG A 264 -11.66 -11.91 23.20
CA ARG A 264 -11.03 -13.05 22.51
C ARG A 264 -11.95 -13.68 21.46
N GLY A 265 -13.24 -13.85 21.78
CA GLY A 265 -14.24 -14.33 20.82
C GLY A 265 -14.34 -13.40 19.60
N GLN A 266 -14.42 -12.09 19.82
CA GLN A 266 -14.44 -11.10 18.74
C GLN A 266 -13.18 -11.14 17.85
N VAL A 267 -12.00 -11.30 18.45
CA VAL A 267 -10.76 -11.45 17.68
C VAL A 267 -10.80 -12.73 16.83
N MET A 268 -11.29 -13.85 17.36
CA MET A 268 -11.43 -15.09 16.60
C MET A 268 -12.40 -14.92 15.42
N ASP A 269 -13.55 -14.27 15.63
CA ASP A 269 -14.52 -14.02 14.56
C ASP A 269 -13.92 -13.15 13.45
N GLN A 270 -13.17 -12.10 13.82
CA GLN A 270 -12.45 -11.25 12.86
C GLN A 270 -11.39 -12.03 12.06
N VAL A 271 -10.66 -12.92 12.73
CA VAL A 271 -9.66 -13.79 12.10
C VAL A 271 -10.33 -14.71 11.08
N VAL A 272 -11.42 -15.37 11.44
CA VAL A 272 -12.16 -16.28 10.55
C VAL A 272 -12.70 -15.53 9.34
N GLN A 273 -13.28 -14.35 9.56
CA GLN A 273 -13.75 -13.50 8.47
C GLN A 273 -12.60 -13.12 7.52
N SER A 274 -11.49 -12.63 8.05
CA SER A 274 -10.32 -12.24 7.26
C SER A 274 -9.70 -13.43 6.51
N TRP A 275 -9.76 -14.62 7.12
CA TRP A 275 -9.31 -15.87 6.52
C TRP A 275 -10.13 -16.24 5.28
N ASP A 276 -11.45 -16.23 5.40
CA ASP A 276 -12.37 -16.52 4.31
C ASP A 276 -12.26 -15.51 3.17
N GLU A 277 -12.15 -14.22 3.50
CA GLU A 277 -11.90 -13.14 2.55
C GLU A 277 -10.60 -13.37 1.77
N THR A 278 -9.51 -13.73 2.46
CA THR A 278 -8.24 -14.03 1.81
C THR A 278 -8.31 -15.29 0.94
N ARG A 279 -9.00 -16.34 1.39
CA ARG A 279 -9.15 -17.56 0.59
C ARG A 279 -9.87 -17.27 -0.73
N GLY A 280 -10.95 -16.50 -0.69
CA GLY A 280 -11.66 -16.07 -1.89
C GLY A 280 -10.80 -15.21 -2.82
N PHE A 281 -10.01 -14.28 -2.25
CA PHE A 281 -9.06 -13.46 -3.00
C PHE A 281 -7.97 -14.31 -3.68
N VAL A 282 -7.29 -15.19 -2.93
CA VAL A 282 -6.21 -16.05 -3.45
C VAL A 282 -6.74 -16.96 -4.56
N GLN A 283 -7.92 -17.56 -4.37
CA GLN A 283 -8.54 -18.40 -5.40
C GLN A 283 -8.83 -17.61 -6.68
N THR A 284 -9.37 -16.40 -6.55
CA THR A 284 -9.63 -15.51 -7.70
C THR A 284 -8.33 -15.17 -8.44
N LEU A 285 -7.30 -14.77 -7.70
CA LEU A 285 -6.00 -14.38 -8.24
C LEU A 285 -5.31 -15.56 -8.96
N ALA A 286 -5.30 -16.74 -8.34
CA ALA A 286 -4.74 -17.96 -8.93
C ALA A 286 -5.46 -18.35 -10.23
N ASN A 287 -6.80 -18.37 -10.21
CA ASN A 287 -7.60 -18.69 -11.40
C ASN A 287 -7.33 -17.73 -12.55
N TRP A 288 -7.19 -16.43 -12.25
CA TRP A 288 -6.88 -15.43 -13.26
C TRP A 288 -5.52 -15.67 -13.90
N PHE A 289 -4.47 -15.92 -13.09
CA PHE A 289 -3.14 -16.24 -13.62
C PHE A 289 -3.13 -17.50 -14.49
N ASP A 290 -3.86 -18.55 -14.08
CA ASP A 290 -3.93 -19.80 -14.85
C ASP A 290 -4.64 -19.59 -16.21
N GLN A 291 -5.70 -18.79 -16.26
CA GLN A 291 -6.38 -18.43 -17.52
C GLN A 291 -5.46 -17.66 -18.48
N LYS A 292 -4.62 -16.77 -17.94
CA LYS A 292 -3.66 -15.99 -18.75
C LYS A 292 -2.54 -16.83 -19.32
N LYS A 293 -2.05 -17.84 -18.58
CA LYS A 293 -1.03 -18.78 -19.10
C LYS A 293 -1.50 -19.59 -20.29
N VAL A 294 -2.79 -19.93 -20.35
CA VAL A 294 -3.38 -20.72 -21.46
C VAL A 294 -3.61 -19.86 -22.71
N SER A 295 -3.63 -18.54 -22.58
CA SER A 295 -3.93 -17.61 -23.66
C SER A 295 -2.70 -17.09 -24.43
N ILE A 296 -1.49 -17.54 -24.06
CA ILE A 296 -0.19 -17.21 -24.68
C ILE A 296 0.31 -18.43 -25.45
#